data_AF-A0A9E2JAF4-F1
#
_entry.id   AF-A0A9E2JAF4-F1
#
_cell.length_a   1.000
_cell.length_b   1.000
_cell.length_c   1.000
_cell.angle_alpha   90.00
_cell.angle_beta   90.00
_cell.angle_gamma   90.00
#
_symmetry.space_group_name_H-M   'P 1'
#
loop_
_entity.id
_entity.type
_entity.pdbx_description
1 polymer ?
#
loop_
_entity_poly.entity_id
_entity_poly.type
_entity_poly.pdbx_seq_one_letter_code
_entity_poly.pdbx_strand_id
1 'polypeptide(L)'
;MSGRTFHVLIFPGGTEIGLEVHKSLCHLKNVRLYSAGQDVSQHAPYVFHRHCIVPGVHEPDWLEHLNRVIRTEAIDYVFPAHDDVLEALARNEAELGCRVVTSPPETCLVCRSKSLTHRRLADAVPMPRLYEDWREADPFPVFVKPDRGQGSRGAAVARDRGRLAELMAESPDLLVSENLPGAEYTVDCFSDREAGLLFCAGRARIRTRNGISMHCRSESNEVFREYARAISGRLTFHGAWFFQVKQDAAGCFKLLEAAPRIAGTMALHRVMGVNFPLLSLYEQERIPCEILLNPGPVELDRALVNRYRHQLDYAAVYVDLDDTLILDGRVHTGLVRFLYQSLNQGKRLVLLTRRRNDLYQTLQRYRLGGLFDQVVRVEDGECKADKIADSRAIFIDDSFSERLAVGRRAGIPTFDLSMIEMLMDDRA
;
A
#
# COMPACT_ATOMS: atom_id res chain seq x y z
N MET A 1 -7.29 1.70 26.04
CA MET A 1 -5.90 2.16 25.84
C MET A 1 -5.86 3.63 25.43
N SER A 2 -6.24 4.52 26.33
CA SER A 2 -6.16 5.97 26.09
C SER A 2 -4.81 6.47 26.57
N GLY A 3 -3.82 6.63 25.68
CA GLY A 3 -2.62 7.43 25.96
C GLY A 3 -1.29 6.95 25.37
N ARG A 4 -1.15 5.67 24.99
CA ARG A 4 0.11 5.17 24.40
C ARG A 4 0.10 5.40 22.89
N THR A 5 1.14 6.06 22.38
CA THR A 5 1.43 6.16 20.95
C THR A 5 2.39 5.05 20.56
N PHE A 6 2.06 4.28 19.53
CA PHE A 6 2.92 3.25 18.98
C PHE A 6 3.84 3.83 17.91
N HIS A 7 5.14 3.62 18.04
CA HIS A 7 6.13 3.95 17.04
C HIS A 7 6.36 2.74 16.13
N VAL A 8 5.91 2.83 14.88
CA VAL A 8 5.85 1.70 13.95
C VAL A 8 6.78 1.93 12.78
N LEU A 9 7.76 1.05 12.60
CA LEU A 9 8.69 1.04 11.49
C LEU A 9 8.22 0.07 10.40
N ILE A 10 8.19 0.51 9.15
CA ILE A 10 7.88 -0.33 7.99
C ILE A 10 9.18 -0.59 7.22
N PHE A 11 9.58 -1.86 7.10
CA PHE A 11 10.84 -2.25 6.48
C PHE A 11 10.66 -3.37 5.46
N PRO A 12 10.97 -3.15 4.16
CA PRO A 12 11.22 -1.88 3.49
C PRO A 12 9.93 -1.08 3.22
N GLY A 13 9.94 0.24 3.47
CA GLY A 13 8.73 1.07 3.35
C GLY A 13 8.19 1.26 1.93
N GLY A 14 9.04 1.11 0.91
CA GLY A 14 8.71 1.48 -0.48
C GLY A 14 7.99 0.41 -1.29
N THR A 15 7.71 -0.76 -0.71
CA THR A 15 7.04 -1.87 -1.41
C THR A 15 5.53 -1.71 -1.38
N GLU A 16 4.83 -2.43 -2.26
CA GLU A 16 3.36 -2.48 -2.24
C GLU A 16 2.79 -2.92 -0.88
N ILE A 17 3.52 -3.79 -0.16
CA ILE A 17 3.15 -4.20 1.20
C ILE A 17 3.32 -3.01 2.15
N GLY A 18 4.47 -2.33 2.09
CA GLY A 18 4.76 -1.19 2.95
C GLY A 18 3.80 -0.02 2.75
N LEU A 19 3.41 0.25 1.50
CA LEU A 19 2.42 1.28 1.17
C LEU A 19 1.02 0.94 1.68
N GLU A 20 0.64 -0.34 1.69
CA GLU A 20 -0.65 -0.75 2.26
C GLU A 20 -0.64 -0.66 3.79
N VAL A 21 0.46 -1.05 4.45
CA VAL A 21 0.62 -0.85 5.90
C VAL A 21 0.56 0.64 6.24
N HIS A 22 1.24 1.50 5.48
CA HIS A 22 1.18 2.95 5.65
C HIS A 22 -0.26 3.48 5.56
N LYS A 23 -0.97 3.19 4.46
CA LYS A 23 -2.37 3.63 4.25
C LYS A 23 -3.33 3.13 5.34
N SER A 24 -3.01 2.02 5.98
CA SER A 24 -3.82 1.41 7.04
C SER A 24 -3.66 2.11 8.38
N LEU A 25 -2.50 2.75 8.62
CA LEU A 25 -2.11 3.24 9.94
C LEU A 25 -1.91 4.76 10.01
N CYS A 26 -1.70 5.44 8.89
CA CYS A 26 -1.27 6.85 8.83
C CYS A 26 -2.23 7.87 9.45
N HIS A 27 -3.51 7.54 9.60
CA HIS A 27 -4.52 8.42 10.18
C HIS A 27 -4.91 8.03 11.61
N LEU A 28 -4.21 7.06 12.21
CA LEU A 28 -4.47 6.64 13.58
C LEU A 28 -3.74 7.58 14.55
N LYS A 29 -4.52 8.26 15.41
CA LYS A 29 -4.01 9.26 16.37
C LYS A 29 -2.91 8.75 17.31
N ASN A 30 -2.86 7.45 17.54
CA ASN A 30 -1.95 6.79 18.46
C ASN A 30 -0.90 5.94 17.72
N VAL A 31 -0.64 6.22 16.44
CA VAL A 31 0.42 5.57 15.67
C VAL A 31 1.29 6.64 15.02
N ARG A 32 2.61 6.49 15.16
CA ARG A 32 3.60 7.28 14.45
C ARG A 32 4.38 6.36 13.51
N LEU A 33 4.40 6.71 12.22
CA LEU A 33 4.99 5.86 11.19
C LEU A 33 6.40 6.29 10.82
N TYR A 34 7.22 5.28 10.61
CA TYR A 34 8.59 5.39 10.14
C TYR A 34 8.78 4.40 8.99
N SER A 35 9.68 4.70 8.08
CA SER A 35 10.11 3.73 7.07
C SER A 35 11.62 3.54 7.10
N ALA A 36 12.06 2.34 6.73
CA ALA A 36 13.45 2.05 6.44
C ALA A 36 13.60 1.44 5.04
N GLY A 37 14.78 1.55 4.44
CA GLY A 37 15.11 0.93 3.16
C GLY A 37 16.56 1.16 2.76
N GLN A 38 17.01 0.48 1.71
CA GLN A 38 18.35 0.67 1.14
C GLN A 38 18.49 2.05 0.48
N ASP A 39 19.73 2.51 0.30
CA ASP A 39 20.04 3.76 -0.41
C ASP A 39 19.90 3.60 -1.93
N VAL A 40 18.66 3.46 -2.37
CA VAL A 40 18.30 3.29 -3.78
C VAL A 40 17.09 4.14 -4.11
N SER A 41 16.89 4.43 -5.40
CA SER A 41 15.69 5.11 -5.88
C SER A 41 14.43 4.30 -5.51
N GLN A 42 13.57 4.88 -4.67
CA GLN A 42 12.38 4.22 -4.14
C GLN A 42 11.29 5.22 -3.76
N HIS A 43 10.07 4.72 -3.58
CA HIS A 43 8.89 5.55 -3.33
C HIS A 43 8.74 6.01 -1.87
N ALA A 44 9.34 5.31 -0.90
CA ALA A 44 9.13 5.60 0.53
C ALA A 44 9.41 7.06 0.95
N PRO A 45 10.52 7.72 0.53
CA PRO A 45 10.78 9.12 0.88
C PRO A 45 9.73 10.13 0.39
N TYR A 46 8.79 9.71 -0.46
CA TYR A 46 7.69 10.55 -0.97
C TYR A 46 6.38 10.36 -0.21
N VAL A 47 6.27 9.34 0.64
CA VAL A 47 5.03 9.03 1.40
C VAL A 47 5.25 8.98 2.91
N PHE A 48 6.49 8.89 3.39
CA PHE A 48 6.80 8.96 4.82
C PHE A 48 7.48 10.29 5.16
N HIS A 49 7.10 10.90 6.28
CA HIS A 49 7.86 12.05 6.82
C HIS A 49 9.27 11.65 7.27
N ARG A 50 9.43 10.44 7.82
CA ARG A 50 10.70 9.91 8.30
C ARG A 50 11.06 8.61 7.58
N HIS A 51 12.07 8.68 6.71
CA HIS A 51 12.66 7.53 6.03
C HIS A 51 14.13 7.39 6.44
N CYS A 52 14.50 6.20 6.91
CA CYS A 52 15.85 5.88 7.36
C CYS A 52 16.55 4.96 6.36
N ILE A 53 17.80 5.27 6.04
CA ILE A 53 18.62 4.40 5.20
C ILE A 53 19.25 3.30 6.06
N VAL A 54 19.05 2.04 5.66
CA VAL A 54 19.65 0.85 6.29
C VAL A 54 20.10 -0.14 5.21
N PRO A 55 21.13 -0.96 5.45
CA PRO A 55 21.52 -2.02 4.52
C PRO A 55 20.40 -3.04 4.30
N GLY A 56 20.45 -3.74 3.17
CA GLY A 56 19.59 -4.90 2.91
C GLY A 56 19.88 -6.05 3.89
N VAL A 57 18.90 -6.92 4.11
CA VAL A 57 19.01 -8.04 5.08
C VAL A 57 20.06 -9.10 4.71
N HIS A 58 20.64 -9.00 3.51
CA HIS A 58 21.73 -9.86 3.02
C HIS A 58 23.11 -9.19 3.10
N GLU A 59 23.16 -7.91 3.50
CA GLU A 59 24.41 -7.15 3.63
C GLU A 59 24.95 -7.25 5.06
N PRO A 60 26.28 -7.14 5.27
CA PRO A 60 26.86 -7.08 6.60
C PRO A 60 26.25 -5.95 7.45
N ASP A 61 26.23 -6.14 8.77
CA ASP A 61 25.83 -5.15 9.77
C ASP A 61 24.40 -4.56 9.62
N TRP A 62 23.54 -5.15 8.78
CA TRP A 62 22.16 -4.70 8.57
C TRP A 62 21.37 -4.62 9.89
N LEU A 63 21.57 -5.62 10.76
CA LEU A 63 20.88 -5.73 12.04
C LEU A 63 21.34 -4.65 13.02
N GLU A 64 22.64 -4.34 13.05
CA GLU A 64 23.18 -3.26 13.89
C GLU A 64 22.62 -1.90 13.46
N HIS A 65 22.58 -1.64 12.14
CA HIS A 65 22.02 -0.42 11.57
C HIS A 65 20.52 -0.29 11.86
N LEU A 66 19.76 -1.38 11.69
CA LEU A 66 18.34 -1.39 12.02
C LEU A 66 18.11 -1.13 13.52
N ASN A 67 18.88 -1.76 14.40
CA ASN A 67 18.82 -1.52 15.84
C ASN A 67 19.19 -0.08 16.24
N ARG A 68 20.09 0.57 15.49
CA ARG A 68 20.38 2.00 15.67
C ARG A 68 19.15 2.86 15.37
N VAL A 69 18.44 2.57 14.28
CA VAL A 69 17.16 3.24 13.94
C VAL A 69 16.11 2.98 15.01
N ILE A 70 15.94 1.71 15.43
CA ILE A 70 14.99 1.31 16.47
C ILE A 70 15.20 2.12 17.75
N ARG A 71 16.45 2.22 18.24
CA ARG A 71 16.77 3.01 19.44
C ARG A 71 16.55 4.50 19.23
N THR A 72 17.01 5.05 18.11
CA THR A 72 16.97 6.51 17.84
C THR A 72 15.54 7.03 17.71
N GLU A 73 14.67 6.27 17.03
CA GLU A 73 13.29 6.66 16.78
C GLU A 73 12.30 6.08 17.82
N ALA A 74 12.82 5.36 18.84
CA ALA A 74 12.06 4.67 19.87
C ALA A 74 10.98 3.73 19.28
N ILE A 75 11.34 2.90 18.31
CA ILE A 75 10.41 2.01 17.60
C ILE A 75 9.91 0.91 18.55
N ASP A 76 8.59 0.80 18.69
CA ASP A 76 7.93 -0.30 19.41
C ASP A 76 7.76 -1.55 18.52
N TYR A 77 7.47 -1.32 17.24
CA TYR A 77 7.03 -2.35 16.29
C TYR A 77 7.70 -2.22 14.93
N VAL A 78 8.13 -3.34 14.35
CA VAL A 78 8.54 -3.40 12.94
C VAL A 78 7.60 -4.28 12.11
N PHE A 79 7.08 -3.72 11.02
CA PHE A 79 6.34 -4.45 10.00
C PHE A 79 7.27 -4.91 8.86
N PRO A 80 7.39 -6.23 8.64
CA PRO A 80 8.07 -6.74 7.47
C PRO A 80 7.24 -6.52 6.21
N ALA A 81 7.80 -5.81 5.25
CA ALA A 81 7.14 -5.45 4.00
C ALA A 81 7.76 -6.15 2.77
N HIS A 82 8.42 -7.29 2.99
CA HIS A 82 9.06 -8.12 1.98
C HIS A 82 9.33 -9.53 2.54
N ASP A 83 9.28 -10.58 1.72
CA ASP A 83 9.36 -11.97 2.21
C ASP A 83 10.74 -12.34 2.79
N ASP A 84 11.85 -11.88 2.19
CA ASP A 84 13.19 -12.08 2.79
C ASP A 84 13.38 -11.29 4.09
N VAL A 85 12.76 -10.10 4.19
CA VAL A 85 12.87 -9.25 5.38
C VAL A 85 12.03 -9.81 6.51
N LEU A 86 10.85 -10.35 6.20
CA LEU A 86 10.01 -11.12 7.12
C LEU A 86 10.80 -12.23 7.80
N GLU A 87 11.44 -13.09 7.02
CA GLU A 87 12.21 -14.19 7.58
C GLU A 87 13.43 -13.71 8.36
N ALA A 88 14.18 -12.73 7.84
CA ALA A 88 15.35 -12.19 8.54
C ALA A 88 14.97 -11.56 9.88
N LEU A 89 13.89 -10.77 9.94
CA LEU A 89 13.40 -10.18 11.18
C LEU A 89 12.91 -11.24 12.15
N ALA A 90 12.11 -12.21 11.69
CA ALA A 90 11.61 -13.28 12.55
C ALA A 90 12.75 -14.12 13.15
N ARG A 91 13.76 -14.47 12.35
CA ARG A 91 14.92 -15.25 12.83
C ARG A 91 15.75 -14.51 13.88
N ASN A 92 15.83 -13.18 13.78
CA ASN A 92 16.66 -12.34 14.65
C ASN A 92 15.83 -11.53 15.66
N GLU A 93 14.58 -11.90 15.91
CA GLU A 93 13.67 -11.11 16.76
C GLU A 93 14.22 -10.91 18.18
N ALA A 94 14.91 -11.90 18.74
CA ALA A 94 15.53 -11.80 20.06
C ALA A 94 16.67 -10.76 20.16
N GLU A 95 17.26 -10.38 19.02
CA GLU A 95 18.33 -9.38 18.93
C GLU A 95 17.81 -7.98 18.57
N LEU A 96 16.51 -7.85 18.24
CA LEU A 96 15.88 -6.59 17.94
C LEU A 96 15.42 -5.88 19.21
N GLY A 97 15.65 -4.57 19.29
CA GLY A 97 15.14 -3.73 20.37
C GLY A 97 13.63 -3.44 20.33
N CYS A 98 12.88 -4.11 19.44
CA CYS A 98 11.45 -3.91 19.22
C CYS A 98 10.76 -5.24 18.85
N ARG A 99 9.42 -5.26 18.83
CA ARG A 99 8.65 -6.46 18.44
C ARG A 99 8.46 -6.53 16.93
N VAL A 100 8.55 -7.72 16.35
CA VAL A 100 8.25 -7.93 14.93
C VAL A 100 6.76 -8.26 14.80
N VAL A 101 6.03 -7.53 13.96
CA VAL A 101 4.61 -7.81 13.73
C VAL A 101 4.47 -8.94 12.71
N THR A 102 4.58 -10.18 13.20
CA THR A 102 4.56 -11.41 12.40
C THR A 102 4.15 -12.63 13.23
N SER A 103 4.00 -13.78 12.56
CA SER A 103 3.90 -15.11 13.16
C SER A 103 5.28 -15.67 13.57
N PRO A 104 5.35 -16.77 14.34
CA PRO A 104 6.61 -17.32 14.85
C PRO A 104 7.62 -17.71 13.76
N PRO A 105 8.93 -17.75 14.08
CA PRO A 105 10.00 -17.98 13.09
C PRO A 105 9.84 -19.27 12.28
N GLU A 106 9.31 -20.35 12.88
CA GLU A 106 9.02 -21.60 12.19
C GLU A 106 8.01 -21.39 11.05
N THR A 107 6.90 -20.71 11.32
CA THR A 107 5.87 -20.41 10.32
C THR A 107 6.44 -19.55 9.19
N CYS A 108 7.20 -18.50 9.53
CA CYS A 108 7.86 -17.65 8.52
C CYS A 108 8.81 -18.45 7.62
N LEU A 109 9.59 -19.36 8.20
CA LEU A 109 10.50 -20.23 7.47
C LEU A 109 9.76 -21.18 6.52
N VAL A 110 8.74 -21.88 7.02
CA VAL A 110 7.94 -22.82 6.22
C VAL A 110 7.28 -22.08 5.06
N CYS A 111 6.61 -20.97 5.33
CA CYS A 111 5.92 -20.18 4.31
C CYS A 111 6.86 -19.56 3.25
N ARG A 112 8.13 -19.29 3.60
CA ARG A 112 9.10 -18.76 2.63
C ARG A 112 9.45 -19.75 1.52
N SER A 113 9.50 -21.05 1.84
CA SER A 113 9.92 -22.12 0.93
C SER A 113 8.70 -22.92 0.46
N LYS A 114 8.51 -22.99 -0.86
CA LYS A 114 7.37 -23.69 -1.45
C LYS A 114 7.42 -25.20 -1.21
N SER A 115 8.61 -25.79 -1.21
CA SER A 115 8.83 -27.21 -0.91
C SER A 115 8.62 -27.53 0.56
N LEU A 116 9.01 -26.65 1.48
CA LEU A 116 8.70 -26.80 2.91
C LEU A 116 7.19 -26.64 3.17
N THR A 117 6.57 -25.63 2.56
CA THR A 117 5.11 -25.44 2.60
C THR A 117 4.41 -26.68 2.07
N HIS A 118 4.87 -27.24 0.95
CA HIS A 118 4.32 -28.44 0.36
C HIS A 118 4.41 -29.63 1.31
N ARG A 119 5.61 -29.94 1.80
CA ARG A 119 5.83 -31.02 2.77
C ARG A 119 5.01 -30.89 4.06
N ARG A 120 4.79 -29.66 4.54
CA ARG A 120 4.07 -29.42 5.80
C ARG A 120 2.56 -29.52 5.66
N LEU A 121 2.01 -29.26 4.47
CA LEU A 121 0.57 -29.04 4.27
C LEU A 121 -0.08 -29.99 3.23
N ALA A 122 0.69 -30.82 2.52
CA ALA A 122 0.18 -31.71 1.46
C ALA A 122 -0.86 -32.72 1.95
N ASP A 123 -0.83 -33.10 3.23
CA ASP A 123 -1.81 -33.99 3.86
C ASP A 123 -2.99 -33.24 4.50
N ALA A 124 -2.94 -31.90 4.52
CA ALA A 124 -3.97 -31.04 5.11
C ALA A 124 -4.82 -30.31 4.06
N VAL A 125 -4.22 -29.94 2.91
CA VAL A 125 -4.88 -29.19 1.84
C VAL A 125 -4.43 -29.72 0.48
N PRO A 126 -5.33 -29.86 -0.51
CA PRO A 126 -4.94 -30.22 -1.87
C PRO A 126 -3.86 -29.28 -2.44
N MET A 127 -2.84 -29.88 -3.03
CA MET A 127 -1.69 -29.17 -3.59
C MET A 127 -1.41 -29.60 -5.03
N PRO A 128 -0.74 -28.75 -5.82
CA PRO A 128 -0.26 -29.18 -7.12
C PRO A 128 0.74 -30.33 -6.93
N ARG A 129 0.65 -31.34 -7.78
CA ARG A 129 1.67 -32.38 -7.92
C ARG A 129 3.02 -31.73 -8.20
N LEU A 130 4.03 -32.07 -7.41
CA LEU A 130 5.42 -31.75 -7.69
C LEU A 130 6.07 -32.95 -8.38
N TYR A 131 6.96 -32.69 -9.33
CA TYR A 131 7.78 -33.71 -9.97
C TYR A 131 9.16 -33.72 -9.30
N GLU A 132 9.52 -34.83 -8.65
CA GLU A 132 10.83 -34.99 -8.01
C GLU A 132 11.96 -35.06 -9.05
N ASP A 133 11.78 -35.88 -10.08
CA ASP A 133 12.57 -35.80 -11.31
C ASP A 133 11.76 -35.06 -12.39
N TRP A 134 12.26 -33.88 -12.80
CA TRP A 134 11.64 -33.10 -13.87
C TRP A 134 11.60 -33.84 -15.21
N ARG A 135 12.48 -34.85 -15.41
CA ARG A 135 12.48 -35.68 -16.62
C ARG A 135 11.25 -36.60 -16.69
N GLU A 136 10.59 -36.85 -15.57
CA GLU A 136 9.34 -37.63 -15.54
C GLU A 136 8.09 -36.74 -15.64
N ALA A 137 8.27 -35.43 -15.82
CA ALA A 137 7.17 -34.49 -15.94
C ALA A 137 6.30 -34.78 -17.18
N ASP A 138 5.03 -35.11 -16.93
CA ASP A 138 3.96 -35.35 -17.91
C ASP A 138 2.60 -35.39 -17.17
N PRO A 139 1.47 -34.93 -17.75
CA PRO A 139 1.33 -34.25 -19.04
C PRO A 139 1.84 -32.81 -19.05
N PHE A 140 2.19 -32.31 -20.23
CA PHE A 140 2.45 -30.88 -20.48
C PHE A 140 1.16 -30.10 -20.77
N PRO A 141 1.11 -28.78 -20.48
CA PRO A 141 2.18 -27.96 -19.91
C PRO A 141 2.43 -28.22 -18.42
N VAL A 142 3.66 -27.94 -17.96
CA VAL A 142 4.02 -27.91 -16.54
C VAL A 142 4.41 -26.50 -16.11
N PHE A 143 4.38 -26.24 -14.81
CA PHE A 143 4.75 -24.96 -14.23
C PHE A 143 6.07 -25.07 -13.48
N VAL A 144 7.01 -24.19 -13.77
CA VAL A 144 8.29 -24.11 -13.06
C VAL A 144 8.36 -22.85 -12.23
N LYS A 145 8.97 -22.93 -11.05
CA LYS A 145 9.10 -21.80 -10.13
C LYS A 145 10.28 -21.98 -9.16
N PRO A 146 10.94 -20.90 -8.71
CA PRO A 146 11.91 -20.99 -7.62
C PRO A 146 11.23 -21.41 -6.31
N ASP A 147 11.91 -22.25 -5.53
CA ASP A 147 11.46 -22.63 -4.19
C ASP A 147 11.21 -21.40 -3.32
N ARG A 148 12.20 -20.51 -3.28
CA ARG A 148 12.18 -19.23 -2.57
C ARG A 148 12.15 -18.10 -3.60
N GLY A 149 10.97 -17.51 -3.79
CA GLY A 149 10.77 -16.44 -4.78
C GLY A 149 9.59 -15.56 -4.42
N GLN A 150 9.38 -14.51 -5.21
CA GLN A 150 8.29 -13.52 -5.04
C GLN A 150 7.99 -12.84 -6.38
N GLY A 151 6.80 -12.25 -6.53
CA GLY A 151 6.43 -11.46 -7.71
C GLY A 151 6.55 -12.22 -9.04
N SER A 152 6.33 -13.54 -9.02
CA SER A 152 6.49 -14.45 -10.16
C SER A 152 7.87 -14.42 -10.85
N ARG A 153 8.90 -13.87 -10.21
CA ARG A 153 10.26 -13.88 -10.78
C ARG A 153 10.78 -15.31 -10.89
N GLY A 154 11.28 -15.66 -12.06
CA GLY A 154 11.76 -17.02 -12.37
C GLY A 154 10.66 -18.06 -12.55
N ALA A 155 9.37 -17.67 -12.50
CA ALA A 155 8.26 -18.59 -12.73
C ALA A 155 7.86 -18.61 -14.21
N ALA A 156 7.62 -19.79 -14.77
CA ALA A 156 7.26 -19.95 -16.17
C ALA A 156 6.38 -21.18 -16.42
N VAL A 157 5.63 -21.16 -17.52
CA VAL A 157 4.92 -22.34 -18.04
C VAL A 157 5.82 -22.97 -19.10
N ALA A 158 6.23 -24.22 -18.89
CA ALA A 158 6.90 -25.03 -19.91
C ALA A 158 5.85 -25.81 -20.69
N ARG A 159 5.73 -25.55 -22.00
CA ARG A 159 4.69 -26.15 -22.86
C ARG A 159 5.07 -27.52 -23.41
N ASP A 160 6.34 -27.87 -23.36
CA ASP A 160 6.90 -29.12 -23.81
C ASP A 160 8.20 -29.44 -23.07
N ARG A 161 8.71 -30.66 -23.30
CA ARG A 161 9.92 -31.18 -22.67
C ARG A 161 11.19 -30.40 -23.06
N GLY A 162 11.26 -29.87 -24.28
CA GLY A 162 12.39 -29.09 -24.75
C GLY A 162 12.52 -27.80 -23.94
N ARG A 163 11.42 -27.04 -23.83
CA ARG A 163 11.40 -25.81 -23.03
C ARG A 163 11.66 -26.07 -21.55
N LEU A 164 11.18 -27.18 -21.00
CA LEU A 164 11.48 -27.55 -19.62
C LEU A 164 12.98 -27.82 -19.43
N ALA A 165 13.62 -28.56 -20.34
CA ALA A 165 15.04 -28.86 -20.27
C ALA A 165 15.91 -27.59 -20.33
N GLU A 166 15.54 -26.61 -21.16
CA GLU A 166 16.21 -25.30 -21.21
C GLU A 166 16.16 -24.58 -19.85
N LEU A 167 14.96 -24.48 -19.26
CA LEU A 167 14.76 -23.80 -17.98
C LEU A 167 15.53 -24.49 -16.83
N MET A 168 15.55 -25.82 -16.82
CA MET A 168 16.30 -26.60 -15.82
C MET A 168 17.82 -26.52 -16.04
N ALA A 169 18.29 -26.34 -17.28
CA ALA A 169 19.71 -26.12 -17.56
C ALA A 169 20.16 -24.72 -17.10
N GLU A 170 19.31 -23.70 -17.25
CA GLU A 170 19.56 -22.34 -16.76
C GLU A 170 19.49 -22.26 -15.23
N SER A 171 18.60 -23.01 -14.59
CA SER A 171 18.38 -22.98 -13.15
C SER A 171 17.96 -24.36 -12.62
N PRO A 172 18.92 -25.20 -12.21
CA PRO A 172 18.67 -26.58 -11.77
C PRO A 172 17.79 -26.70 -10.51
N ASP A 173 17.74 -25.66 -9.68
CA ASP A 173 17.04 -25.65 -8.39
C ASP A 173 15.55 -25.25 -8.51
N LEU A 174 15.02 -25.10 -9.73
CA LEU A 174 13.60 -24.81 -9.94
C LEU A 174 12.74 -26.00 -9.52
N LEU A 175 11.62 -25.70 -8.86
CA LEU A 175 10.56 -26.68 -8.62
C LEU A 175 9.72 -26.83 -9.87
N VAL A 176 9.39 -28.08 -10.24
CA VAL A 176 8.49 -28.40 -11.35
C VAL A 176 7.20 -28.96 -10.78
N SER A 177 6.07 -28.38 -11.19
CA SER A 177 4.74 -28.81 -10.76
C SER A 177 3.77 -28.96 -11.93
N GLU A 178 2.65 -29.64 -11.70
CA GLU A 178 1.53 -29.59 -12.65
C GLU A 178 1.13 -28.14 -12.93
N ASN A 179 0.64 -27.86 -14.15
CA ASN A 179 0.11 -26.56 -14.50
C ASN A 179 -1.39 -26.48 -14.17
N LEU A 180 -1.77 -25.48 -13.39
CA LEU A 180 -3.16 -25.23 -13.01
C LEU A 180 -3.77 -24.18 -13.95
N PRO A 181 -4.76 -24.53 -14.80
CA PRO A 181 -5.28 -23.63 -15.83
C PRO A 181 -6.40 -22.70 -15.35
N GLY A 182 -7.03 -23.00 -14.20
CA GLY A 182 -8.23 -22.30 -13.75
C GLY A 182 -7.97 -20.99 -13.01
N ALA A 183 -9.02 -20.44 -12.41
CA ALA A 183 -8.98 -19.14 -11.74
C ALA A 183 -8.10 -19.16 -10.48
N GLU A 184 -7.48 -18.02 -10.20
CA GLU A 184 -6.55 -17.81 -9.09
C GLU A 184 -7.13 -16.85 -8.05
N TYR A 185 -6.96 -17.18 -6.78
CA TYR A 185 -7.50 -16.42 -5.66
C TYR A 185 -6.43 -16.23 -4.59
N THR A 186 -6.48 -15.08 -3.92
CA THR A 186 -5.78 -14.87 -2.65
C THR A 186 -6.81 -14.81 -1.54
N VAL A 187 -6.66 -15.63 -0.51
CA VAL A 187 -7.53 -15.68 0.65
C VAL A 187 -6.83 -14.98 1.80
N ASP A 188 -7.33 -13.80 2.18
CA ASP A 188 -6.79 -13.04 3.30
C ASP A 188 -7.42 -13.57 4.60
N CYS A 189 -6.57 -13.73 5.61
CA CYS A 189 -6.92 -14.30 6.90
C CYS A 189 -6.40 -13.43 8.05
N PHE A 190 -7.08 -13.53 9.19
CA PHE A 190 -6.59 -12.96 10.44
C PHE A 190 -6.76 -13.99 11.55
N SER A 191 -5.68 -14.26 12.27
CA SER A 191 -5.67 -15.21 13.38
C SER A 191 -5.22 -14.49 14.66
N ASP A 192 -6.01 -14.63 15.70
CA ASP A 192 -5.61 -14.30 17.06
C ASP A 192 -4.96 -15.53 17.70
N ARG A 193 -3.89 -15.33 18.48
CA ARG A 193 -3.14 -16.46 19.06
C ARG A 193 -3.89 -17.25 20.14
N GLU A 194 -5.00 -16.74 20.67
CA GLU A 194 -5.86 -17.45 21.63
C GLU A 194 -7.18 -17.91 20.98
N ALA A 195 -7.84 -17.03 20.22
CA ALA A 195 -9.13 -17.31 19.62
C ALA A 195 -9.05 -18.06 18.27
N GLY A 196 -7.85 -18.18 17.70
CA GLY A 196 -7.63 -18.83 16.41
C GLY A 196 -8.07 -17.97 15.23
N LEU A 197 -8.59 -18.61 14.17
CA LEU A 197 -8.99 -17.92 12.93
C LEU A 197 -10.25 -17.06 13.14
N LEU A 198 -10.10 -15.73 13.07
CA LEU A 198 -11.19 -14.76 13.21
C LEU A 198 -11.70 -14.22 11.87
N PHE A 199 -10.86 -14.19 10.84
CA PHE A 199 -11.25 -13.76 9.49
C PHE A 199 -10.74 -14.70 8.41
N CYS A 200 -11.55 -14.91 7.38
CA CYS A 200 -11.16 -15.57 6.15
C CYS A 200 -12.11 -15.16 5.03
N ALA A 201 -11.59 -14.52 3.98
CA ALA A 201 -12.32 -14.20 2.76
C ALA A 201 -11.38 -14.12 1.55
N GLY A 202 -11.92 -14.46 0.38
CA GLY A 202 -11.17 -14.55 -0.87
C GLY A 202 -11.15 -13.25 -1.66
N ARG A 203 -10.17 -13.14 -2.54
CA ARG A 203 -10.10 -12.14 -3.62
C ARG A 203 -9.76 -12.85 -4.91
N ALA A 204 -10.66 -12.77 -5.89
CA ALA A 204 -10.39 -13.25 -7.25
C ALA A 204 -9.31 -12.37 -7.89
N ARG A 205 -8.27 -12.96 -8.47
CA ARG A 205 -7.16 -12.24 -9.12
C ARG A 205 -7.44 -12.12 -10.62
N ILE A 206 -8.24 -11.12 -10.99
CA ILE A 206 -8.73 -10.92 -12.37
C ILE A 206 -7.58 -10.51 -13.31
N ARG A 207 -6.72 -9.58 -12.87
CA ARG A 207 -5.54 -9.15 -13.63
C ARG A 207 -4.32 -9.09 -12.72
N THR A 208 -3.23 -9.70 -13.18
CA THR A 208 -1.94 -9.67 -12.48
C THR A 208 -0.86 -9.05 -13.35
N ARG A 209 0.10 -8.34 -12.74
CA ARG A 209 1.32 -7.84 -13.39
C ARG A 209 2.50 -8.15 -12.48
N ASN A 210 3.51 -8.87 -12.99
CA ASN A 210 4.69 -9.30 -12.22
C ASN A 210 4.31 -9.97 -10.88
N GLY A 211 3.36 -10.90 -10.92
CA GLY A 211 2.87 -11.62 -9.73
C GLY A 211 2.04 -10.79 -8.74
N ILE A 212 1.83 -9.51 -8.99
CA ILE A 212 1.03 -8.62 -8.15
C ILE A 212 -0.37 -8.48 -8.76
N SER A 213 -1.41 -8.64 -7.93
CA SER A 213 -2.79 -8.42 -8.36
C SER A 213 -3.02 -6.92 -8.59
N MET A 214 -3.42 -6.57 -9.81
CA MET A 214 -3.75 -5.20 -10.22
C MET A 214 -5.26 -4.97 -10.24
N HIS A 215 -6.03 -6.02 -10.54
CA HIS A 215 -7.49 -6.02 -10.54
C HIS A 215 -7.99 -7.22 -9.75
N CYS A 216 -8.82 -7.00 -8.73
CA CYS A 216 -9.41 -8.05 -7.93
C CYS A 216 -10.81 -7.71 -7.42
N ARG A 217 -11.56 -8.73 -7.05
CA ARG A 217 -12.92 -8.62 -6.51
C ARG A 217 -13.07 -9.50 -5.28
N SER A 218 -13.80 -9.03 -4.27
CA SER A 218 -14.18 -9.83 -3.09
C SER A 218 -14.87 -11.12 -3.52
N GLU A 219 -14.49 -12.24 -2.90
CA GLU A 219 -15.05 -13.56 -3.18
C GLU A 219 -15.30 -14.32 -1.87
N SER A 220 -16.43 -15.00 -1.79
CA SER A 220 -16.77 -15.85 -0.64
C SER A 220 -16.97 -17.28 -1.11
N ASN A 221 -16.17 -18.19 -0.59
CA ASN A 221 -16.28 -19.62 -0.86
C ASN A 221 -15.99 -20.39 0.44
N GLU A 222 -16.83 -21.36 0.78
CA GLU A 222 -16.70 -22.14 2.02
C GLU A 222 -15.37 -22.91 2.09
N VAL A 223 -14.86 -23.38 0.94
CA VAL A 223 -13.57 -24.08 0.82
C VAL A 223 -12.42 -23.21 1.33
N PHE A 224 -12.50 -21.88 1.16
CA PHE A 224 -11.46 -20.98 1.67
C PHE A 224 -11.36 -21.05 3.19
N ARG A 225 -12.50 -21.12 3.89
CA ARG A 225 -12.51 -21.21 5.36
C ARG A 225 -12.06 -22.60 5.83
N GLU A 226 -12.43 -23.65 5.11
CA GLU A 226 -11.93 -25.01 5.36
C GLU A 226 -10.40 -25.06 5.26
N TYR A 227 -9.85 -24.57 4.16
CA TYR A 227 -8.41 -24.54 3.93
C TYR A 227 -7.70 -23.65 4.96
N ALA A 228 -8.26 -22.49 5.29
CA ALA A 228 -7.70 -21.62 6.31
C ALA A 228 -7.56 -22.32 7.67
N ARG A 229 -8.57 -23.09 8.08
CA ARG A 229 -8.55 -23.88 9.32
C ARG A 229 -7.55 -25.03 9.24
N ALA A 230 -7.48 -25.75 8.12
CA ALA A 230 -6.51 -26.83 7.94
C ALA A 230 -5.06 -26.32 7.99
N ILE A 231 -4.78 -25.18 7.34
CA ILE A 231 -3.45 -24.56 7.33
C ILE A 231 -3.09 -24.04 8.73
N SER A 232 -3.98 -23.31 9.39
CA SER A 232 -3.75 -22.79 10.75
C SER A 232 -3.74 -23.88 11.84
N GLY A 233 -4.22 -25.09 11.54
CA GLY A 233 -4.05 -26.26 12.40
C GLY A 233 -2.67 -26.92 12.31
N ARG A 234 -1.88 -26.61 11.26
CA ARG A 234 -0.52 -27.17 11.04
C ARG A 234 0.60 -26.14 11.22
N LEU A 235 0.25 -24.86 11.17
CA LEU A 235 1.15 -23.72 11.30
C LEU A 235 0.53 -22.69 12.23
N THR A 236 1.36 -22.09 13.07
CA THR A 236 0.91 -21.07 14.02
C THR A 236 0.90 -19.71 13.34
N PHE A 237 -0.26 -19.04 13.31
CA PHE A 237 -0.39 -17.69 12.77
C PHE A 237 -0.77 -16.69 13.87
N HIS A 238 -0.12 -15.53 13.82
CA HIS A 238 -0.38 -14.39 14.68
C HIS A 238 -0.63 -13.17 13.79
N GLY A 239 -1.78 -12.55 13.96
CA GLY A 239 -2.23 -11.44 13.16
C GLY A 239 -2.59 -11.83 11.73
N ALA A 240 -2.27 -10.95 10.79
CA ALA A 240 -2.65 -11.09 9.39
C ALA A 240 -1.76 -12.07 8.61
N TRP A 241 -2.41 -12.89 7.80
CA TRP A 241 -1.75 -13.80 6.87
C TRP A 241 -2.64 -14.03 5.64
N PHE A 242 -2.11 -14.67 4.61
CA PHE A 242 -2.92 -15.10 3.48
C PHE A 242 -2.39 -16.41 2.91
N PHE A 243 -3.22 -17.05 2.10
CA PHE A 243 -2.79 -18.12 1.22
C PHE A 243 -3.38 -17.92 -0.18
N GLN A 244 -2.73 -18.51 -1.18
CA GLN A 244 -3.16 -18.43 -2.57
C GLN A 244 -3.57 -19.79 -3.06
N VAL A 245 -4.69 -19.84 -3.78
CA VAL A 245 -5.18 -21.07 -4.40
C VAL A 245 -5.42 -20.83 -5.88
N LYS A 246 -5.27 -21.88 -6.67
CA LYS A 246 -5.62 -21.88 -8.08
C LYS A 246 -6.35 -23.15 -8.45
N GLN A 247 -7.33 -23.04 -9.34
CA GLN A 247 -8.12 -24.18 -9.77
C GLN A 247 -7.36 -25.03 -10.78
N ASP A 248 -7.43 -26.34 -10.60
CA ASP A 248 -7.05 -27.31 -11.63
C ASP A 248 -8.10 -27.38 -12.76
N ALA A 249 -7.91 -28.27 -13.73
CA ALA A 249 -8.83 -28.44 -14.86
C ALA A 249 -10.22 -28.98 -14.43
N ALA A 250 -10.33 -29.60 -13.25
CA ALA A 250 -11.59 -30.08 -12.69
C ALA A 250 -12.26 -29.03 -11.78
N GLY A 251 -11.68 -27.83 -11.65
CA GLY A 251 -12.19 -26.76 -10.80
C GLY A 251 -11.83 -26.90 -9.32
N CYS A 252 -11.00 -27.88 -8.94
CA CYS A 252 -10.58 -28.08 -7.55
C CYS A 252 -9.48 -27.07 -7.18
N PHE A 253 -9.63 -26.41 -6.03
CA PHE A 253 -8.65 -25.46 -5.53
C PHE A 253 -7.41 -26.16 -4.99
N LYS A 254 -6.24 -25.81 -5.53
CA LYS A 254 -4.92 -26.28 -5.06
C LYS A 254 -4.15 -25.13 -4.42
N LEU A 255 -3.54 -25.38 -3.27
CA LEU A 255 -2.72 -24.40 -2.52
C LEU A 255 -1.39 -24.14 -3.25
N LEU A 256 -1.13 -22.87 -3.55
CA LEU A 256 0.09 -22.40 -4.22
C LEU A 256 1.17 -21.97 -3.25
N GLU A 257 0.79 -21.13 -2.28
CA GLU A 257 1.67 -20.53 -1.26
C GLU A 257 0.83 -19.99 -0.09
N ALA A 258 1.48 -19.77 1.05
CA ALA A 258 0.95 -19.03 2.19
C ALA A 258 2.02 -18.09 2.73
N ALA A 259 1.64 -16.97 3.34
CA ALA A 259 2.60 -16.06 3.97
C ALA A 259 2.00 -15.35 5.20
N PRO A 260 2.74 -15.29 6.33
CA PRO A 260 2.31 -14.64 7.56
C PRO A 260 2.63 -13.15 7.56
N ARG A 261 2.14 -12.43 6.56
CA ARG A 261 2.36 -10.99 6.42
C ARG A 261 1.21 -10.30 5.69
N ILE A 262 1.23 -8.97 5.72
CA ILE A 262 0.34 -8.14 4.92
C ILE A 262 0.60 -8.36 3.42
N ALA A 263 -0.46 -8.46 2.62
CA ALA A 263 -0.39 -8.39 1.17
C ALA A 263 -0.85 -7.01 0.69
N GLY A 264 -0.19 -6.45 -0.33
CA GLY A 264 -0.53 -5.10 -0.83
C GLY A 264 -1.96 -4.95 -1.36
N THR A 265 -2.67 -6.05 -1.63
CA THR A 265 -4.09 -6.04 -2.07
C THR A 265 -5.08 -6.45 -0.98
N MET A 266 -4.62 -6.64 0.27
CA MET A 266 -5.49 -6.64 1.45
C MET A 266 -6.26 -5.31 1.60
N ALA A 267 -5.84 -4.26 0.88
CA ALA A 267 -6.55 -3.01 0.69
C ALA A 267 -8.06 -3.19 0.40
N LEU A 268 -8.41 -4.23 -0.36
CA LEU A 268 -9.81 -4.53 -0.68
C LEU A 268 -10.61 -4.88 0.58
N HIS A 269 -10.09 -5.77 1.44
CA HIS A 269 -10.76 -6.10 2.69
C HIS A 269 -10.62 -4.99 3.76
N ARG A 270 -9.58 -4.15 3.68
CA ARG A 270 -9.48 -2.95 4.51
C ARG A 270 -10.66 -2.00 4.31
N VAL A 271 -11.01 -1.70 3.06
CA VAL A 271 -12.19 -0.82 2.80
C VAL A 271 -13.52 -1.51 3.13
N MET A 272 -13.54 -2.84 3.19
CA MET A 272 -14.67 -3.62 3.71
C MET A 272 -14.73 -3.64 5.25
N GLY A 273 -13.79 -3.02 5.98
CA GLY A 273 -13.81 -2.92 7.44
C GLY A 273 -12.70 -3.69 8.17
N VAL A 274 -11.86 -4.45 7.46
CA VAL A 274 -10.80 -5.28 8.08
C VAL A 274 -9.44 -4.60 7.96
N ASN A 275 -9.11 -3.73 8.91
CA ASN A 275 -7.80 -3.10 8.97
C ASN A 275 -6.73 -4.08 9.51
N PHE A 276 -6.21 -4.94 8.64
CA PHE A 276 -5.25 -6.00 9.02
C PHE A 276 -4.00 -5.49 9.76
N PRO A 277 -3.31 -4.41 9.32
CA PRO A 277 -2.17 -3.89 10.08
C PRO A 277 -2.55 -3.44 11.49
N LEU A 278 -3.68 -2.73 11.66
CA LEU A 278 -4.14 -2.31 12.97
C LEU A 278 -4.50 -3.50 13.86
N LEU A 279 -5.26 -4.46 13.33
CA LEU A 279 -5.61 -5.68 14.06
C LEU A 279 -4.36 -6.48 14.45
N SER A 280 -3.33 -6.49 13.60
CA SER A 280 -2.06 -7.17 13.91
C SER A 280 -1.29 -6.46 15.03
N LEU A 281 -1.33 -5.13 15.11
CA LEU A 281 -0.79 -4.40 16.27
C LEU A 281 -1.58 -4.72 17.55
N TYR A 282 -2.90 -4.81 17.45
CA TYR A 282 -3.75 -5.15 18.59
C TYR A 282 -3.53 -6.57 19.09
N GLU A 283 -3.33 -7.51 18.19
CA GLU A 283 -2.94 -8.89 18.50
C GLU A 283 -1.61 -8.95 19.27
N GLN A 284 -0.62 -8.15 18.86
CA GLN A 284 0.67 -8.05 19.56
C GLN A 284 0.56 -7.43 20.96
N GLU A 285 -0.37 -6.48 21.14
CA GLU A 285 -0.70 -5.92 22.45
C GLU A 285 -1.71 -6.79 23.25
N ARG A 286 -2.10 -7.96 22.72
CA ARG A 286 -3.01 -8.92 23.36
C ARG A 286 -4.38 -8.31 23.65
N ILE A 287 -4.84 -7.46 22.73
CA ILE A 287 -6.14 -6.82 22.77
C ILE A 287 -7.13 -7.73 22.04
N PRO A 288 -8.25 -8.13 22.68
CA PRO A 288 -9.29 -8.88 22.00
C PRO A 288 -9.76 -8.15 20.73
N CYS A 289 -9.77 -8.88 19.61
CA CYS A 289 -10.14 -8.34 18.31
C CYS A 289 -11.49 -8.91 17.87
N GLU A 290 -12.37 -8.02 17.43
CA GLU A 290 -13.63 -8.36 16.77
C GLU A 290 -13.63 -7.77 15.36
N ILE A 291 -14.34 -8.42 14.44
CA ILE A 291 -14.32 -8.05 13.03
C ILE A 291 -15.74 -7.73 12.58
N LEU A 292 -15.89 -6.50 12.08
CA LEU A 292 -17.13 -6.01 11.50
C LEU A 292 -16.91 -5.69 10.03
N LEU A 293 -17.76 -6.26 9.18
CA LEU A 293 -17.71 -6.04 7.74
C LEU A 293 -18.77 -5.04 7.29
N ASN A 294 -18.37 -4.15 6.39
CA ASN A 294 -19.28 -3.36 5.58
C ASN A 294 -19.97 -4.28 4.55
N PRO A 295 -21.28 -4.11 4.31
CA PRO A 295 -22.01 -4.92 3.35
C PRO A 295 -21.65 -4.56 1.90
N GLY A 296 -21.80 -5.52 1.01
CA GLY A 296 -21.68 -5.34 -0.44
C GLY A 296 -20.33 -5.80 -1.02
N PRO A 297 -20.31 -6.17 -2.32
CA PRO A 297 -19.08 -6.57 -2.99
C PRO A 297 -18.17 -5.37 -3.20
N VAL A 298 -16.86 -5.59 -3.14
CA VAL A 298 -15.85 -4.59 -3.47
C VAL A 298 -14.98 -5.09 -4.62
N GLU A 299 -14.72 -4.21 -5.57
CA GLU A 299 -13.80 -4.41 -6.67
C GLU A 299 -12.69 -3.36 -6.60
N LEU A 300 -11.45 -3.80 -6.75
CA LEU A 300 -10.25 -2.97 -6.64
C LEU A 300 -9.47 -3.09 -7.95
N ASP A 301 -9.28 -1.96 -8.64
CA ASP A 301 -8.29 -1.79 -9.71
C ASP A 301 -7.20 -0.82 -9.27
N ARG A 302 -5.95 -1.11 -9.65
CA ARG A 302 -4.77 -0.35 -9.24
C ARG A 302 -3.99 0.14 -10.46
N ALA A 303 -3.49 1.36 -10.33
CA ALA A 303 -2.55 1.97 -11.27
C ALA A 303 -1.43 2.66 -10.49
N LEU A 304 -0.41 3.15 -11.22
CA LEU A 304 0.63 3.99 -10.62
C LEU A 304 0.06 5.36 -10.25
N VAL A 305 0.61 5.95 -9.21
CA VAL A 305 0.29 7.32 -8.75
C VAL A 305 1.57 8.13 -8.69
N ASN A 306 1.49 9.43 -9.01
CA ASN A 306 2.64 10.32 -8.97
C ASN A 306 2.81 10.89 -7.56
N ARG A 307 4.06 11.07 -7.12
CA ARG A 307 4.36 11.84 -5.91
C ARG A 307 5.50 12.78 -6.19
N TYR A 308 5.40 13.98 -5.63
CA TYR A 308 6.29 15.08 -5.97
C TYR A 308 7.07 15.53 -4.74
N ARG A 309 8.26 16.05 -4.99
CA ARG A 309 9.06 16.78 -4.02
C ARG A 309 9.50 18.07 -4.69
N HIS A 310 9.22 19.20 -4.05
CA HIS A 310 9.56 20.51 -4.57
C HIS A 310 10.14 21.39 -3.46
N GLN A 311 10.74 22.51 -3.84
CA GLN A 311 11.33 23.50 -2.93
C GLN A 311 10.57 24.84 -2.91
N LEU A 312 9.33 24.85 -3.42
CA LEU A 312 8.50 26.05 -3.39
C LEU A 312 8.32 26.57 -1.97
N ASP A 313 8.65 27.83 -1.77
CA ASP A 313 8.49 28.54 -0.51
C ASP A 313 7.52 29.72 -0.70
N TYR A 314 6.33 29.60 -0.12
CA TYR A 314 5.26 30.61 -0.21
C TYR A 314 4.56 30.75 1.14
N ALA A 315 4.01 31.94 1.39
CA ALA A 315 3.24 32.29 2.59
C ALA A 315 1.75 32.51 2.28
N ALA A 316 1.40 32.79 1.01
CA ALA A 316 0.03 33.01 0.58
C ALA A 316 -0.35 32.16 -0.64
N VAL A 317 -1.62 31.78 -0.71
CA VAL A 317 -2.25 31.11 -1.86
C VAL A 317 -3.33 32.02 -2.41
N TYR A 318 -3.13 32.49 -3.63
CA TYR A 318 -4.16 33.19 -4.40
C TYR A 318 -4.87 32.18 -5.28
N VAL A 319 -6.20 32.15 -5.22
CA VAL A 319 -7.00 31.20 -5.98
C VAL A 319 -8.18 31.91 -6.61
N ASP A 320 -8.43 31.62 -7.88
CA ASP A 320 -9.61 32.12 -8.55
C ASP A 320 -10.87 31.33 -8.16
N LEU A 321 -11.98 32.05 -8.01
CA LEU A 321 -13.27 31.45 -7.72
C LEU A 321 -13.89 30.81 -8.96
N ASP A 322 -13.91 31.58 -10.04
CA ASP A 322 -14.72 31.35 -11.24
C ASP A 322 -13.99 30.39 -12.18
N ASP A 323 -14.65 29.32 -12.62
CA ASP A 323 -14.08 28.29 -13.51
C ASP A 323 -12.82 27.56 -12.97
N THR A 324 -12.39 27.90 -11.74
CA THR A 324 -11.27 27.30 -11.01
C THR A 324 -11.74 26.59 -9.74
N LEU A 325 -12.09 27.33 -8.67
CA LEU A 325 -12.58 26.71 -7.43
C LEU A 325 -14.02 26.19 -7.57
N ILE A 326 -14.85 26.89 -8.35
CA ILE A 326 -16.18 26.47 -8.76
C ILE A 326 -16.15 26.26 -10.27
N LEU A 327 -16.19 25.00 -10.69
CA LEU A 327 -16.21 24.57 -12.08
C LEU A 327 -17.54 23.86 -12.36
N ASP A 328 -18.25 24.27 -13.41
CA ASP A 328 -19.56 23.71 -13.81
C ASP A 328 -20.58 23.63 -12.65
N GLY A 329 -20.61 24.65 -11.80
CA GLY A 329 -21.50 24.72 -10.65
C GLY A 329 -21.18 23.71 -9.54
N ARG A 330 -19.95 23.19 -9.51
CA ARG A 330 -19.46 22.27 -8.48
C ARG A 330 -18.14 22.76 -7.91
N VAL A 331 -17.91 22.48 -6.63
CA VAL A 331 -16.65 22.80 -5.98
C VAL A 331 -15.58 21.78 -6.39
N HIS A 332 -14.40 22.27 -6.79
CA HIS A 332 -13.28 21.41 -7.12
C HIS A 332 -12.64 20.82 -5.84
N THR A 333 -12.95 19.55 -5.53
CA THR A 333 -12.59 18.91 -4.25
C THR A 333 -11.09 18.79 -3.99
N GLY A 334 -10.29 18.54 -5.04
CA GLY A 334 -8.82 18.47 -4.91
C GLY A 334 -8.20 19.80 -4.47
N LEU A 335 -8.69 20.90 -5.03
CA LEU A 335 -8.29 22.26 -4.68
C LEU A 335 -8.76 22.63 -3.27
N VAL A 336 -9.99 22.29 -2.88
CA VAL A 336 -10.42 22.46 -1.48
C VAL A 336 -9.53 21.69 -0.51
N ARG A 337 -9.19 20.44 -0.82
CA ARG A 337 -8.25 19.64 -0.03
C ARG A 337 -6.90 20.36 0.12
N PHE A 338 -6.37 20.91 -0.98
CA PHE A 338 -5.15 21.71 -0.97
C PHE A 338 -5.29 22.98 -0.12
N LEU A 339 -6.38 23.73 -0.25
CA LEU A 339 -6.62 24.95 0.54
C LEU A 339 -6.65 24.65 2.05
N TYR A 340 -7.29 23.55 2.48
CA TYR A 340 -7.25 23.13 3.88
C TYR A 340 -5.85 22.66 4.32
N GLN A 341 -5.09 22.01 3.44
CA GLN A 341 -3.68 21.71 3.72
C GLN A 341 -2.88 23.00 3.95
N SER A 342 -3.04 23.99 3.08
CA SER A 342 -2.39 25.30 3.22
C SER A 342 -2.83 26.02 4.49
N LEU A 343 -4.11 25.96 4.87
CA LEU A 343 -4.62 26.50 6.14
C LEU A 343 -3.96 25.84 7.35
N ASN A 344 -3.84 24.50 7.36
CA ASN A 344 -3.16 23.75 8.42
C ASN A 344 -1.66 24.09 8.52
N GLN A 345 -1.05 24.51 7.40
CA GLN A 345 0.33 24.98 7.34
C GLN A 345 0.48 26.48 7.68
N GLY A 346 -0.60 27.15 8.09
CA GLY A 346 -0.61 28.57 8.43
C GLY A 346 -0.40 29.50 7.24
N LYS A 347 -0.72 29.05 6.01
CA LYS A 347 -0.66 29.89 4.82
C LYS A 347 -1.91 30.76 4.74
N ARG A 348 -1.72 32.00 4.29
CA ARG A 348 -2.81 32.94 4.02
C ARG A 348 -3.56 32.55 2.76
N LEU A 349 -4.88 32.55 2.79
CA LEU A 349 -5.74 32.20 1.65
C LEU A 349 -6.45 33.46 1.11
N VAL A 350 -6.22 33.76 -0.17
CA VAL A 350 -6.81 34.92 -0.86
C VAL A 350 -7.65 34.43 -2.04
N LEU A 351 -8.95 34.71 -2.00
CA LEU A 351 -9.85 34.41 -3.11
C LEU A 351 -9.90 35.60 -4.08
N LEU A 352 -9.68 35.35 -5.37
CA LEU A 352 -9.95 36.28 -6.45
C LEU A 352 -11.28 35.92 -7.12
N THR A 353 -12.05 36.92 -7.54
CA THR A 353 -13.28 36.68 -8.32
C THR A 353 -13.65 37.90 -9.14
N ARG A 354 -14.25 37.66 -10.31
CA ARG A 354 -14.88 38.70 -11.14
C ARG A 354 -16.39 38.84 -10.87
N ARG A 355 -16.98 38.01 -10.00
CA ARG A 355 -18.42 38.09 -9.69
C ARG A 355 -18.77 39.35 -8.92
N ARG A 356 -19.68 40.14 -9.51
CA ARG A 356 -20.19 41.39 -8.94
C ARG A 356 -21.33 41.17 -7.94
N ASN A 357 -22.29 40.31 -8.27
CA ASN A 357 -23.50 40.06 -7.48
C ASN A 357 -23.45 38.66 -6.84
N ASP A 358 -24.07 38.50 -5.67
CA ASP A 358 -24.24 37.23 -4.95
C ASP A 358 -22.98 36.48 -4.52
N LEU A 359 -21.80 37.11 -4.45
CA LEU A 359 -20.58 36.43 -3.98
C LEU A 359 -20.75 35.80 -2.59
N TYR A 360 -21.31 36.54 -1.63
CA TYR A 360 -21.55 36.02 -0.29
C TYR A 360 -22.53 34.84 -0.30
N GLN A 361 -23.64 34.98 -1.04
CA GLN A 361 -24.62 33.90 -1.21
C GLN A 361 -24.01 32.68 -1.92
N THR A 362 -23.12 32.90 -2.88
CA THR A 362 -22.37 31.86 -3.61
C THR A 362 -21.47 31.10 -2.65
N LEU A 363 -20.64 31.80 -1.88
CA LEU A 363 -19.76 31.17 -0.89
C LEU A 363 -20.56 30.42 0.18
N GLN A 364 -21.69 30.95 0.63
CA GLN A 364 -22.57 30.23 1.55
C GLN A 364 -23.19 28.99 0.91
N ARG A 365 -23.73 29.11 -0.32
CA ARG A 365 -24.34 28.01 -1.08
C ARG A 365 -23.38 26.83 -1.23
N TYR A 366 -22.11 27.11 -1.51
CA TYR A 366 -21.07 26.08 -1.69
C TYR A 366 -20.31 25.75 -0.40
N ARG A 367 -20.70 26.33 0.74
CA ARG A 367 -20.05 26.13 2.06
C ARG A 367 -18.55 26.49 2.06
N LEU A 368 -18.19 27.53 1.33
CA LEU A 368 -16.84 28.11 1.24
C LEU A 368 -16.70 29.40 2.08
N GLY A 369 -17.77 29.86 2.73
CA GLY A 369 -17.74 31.04 3.59
C GLY A 369 -16.80 30.85 4.79
N GLY A 370 -15.98 31.85 5.08
CA GLY A 370 -15.02 31.85 6.20
C GLY A 370 -13.71 31.10 5.93
N LEU A 371 -13.54 30.50 4.75
CA LEU A 371 -12.30 29.80 4.38
C LEU A 371 -11.14 30.76 4.04
N PHE A 372 -11.46 31.95 3.55
CA PHE A 372 -10.46 32.89 3.02
C PHE A 372 -10.22 34.04 3.98
N ASP A 373 -8.95 34.37 4.21
CA ASP A 373 -8.53 35.55 4.99
C ASP A 373 -8.88 36.85 4.26
N GLN A 374 -8.88 36.81 2.93
CA GLN A 374 -9.23 37.94 2.09
C GLN A 374 -9.98 37.46 0.84
N VAL A 375 -11.00 38.23 0.45
CA VAL A 375 -11.69 38.08 -0.83
C VAL A 375 -11.49 39.37 -1.62
N VAL A 376 -10.84 39.28 -2.77
CA VAL A 376 -10.50 40.41 -3.63
C VAL A 376 -11.33 40.35 -4.91
N ARG A 377 -12.01 41.45 -5.20
CA ARG A 377 -12.76 41.63 -6.44
C ARG A 377 -11.82 42.12 -7.53
N VAL A 378 -12.00 41.55 -8.72
CA VAL A 378 -11.29 41.94 -9.94
C VAL A 378 -12.32 42.53 -10.89
N GLU A 379 -12.24 43.82 -11.15
CA GLU A 379 -13.20 44.50 -12.02
C GLU A 379 -12.99 44.10 -13.49
N ASP A 380 -14.01 44.31 -14.33
CA ASP A 380 -13.90 43.99 -15.75
C ASP A 380 -12.79 44.82 -16.41
N GLY A 381 -11.90 44.14 -17.13
CA GLY A 381 -10.73 44.76 -17.77
C GLY A 381 -9.50 44.89 -16.86
N GLU A 382 -9.61 44.71 -15.54
CA GLU A 382 -8.43 44.60 -14.67
C GLU A 382 -7.75 43.24 -14.83
N CYS A 383 -6.44 43.19 -14.62
CA CYS A 383 -5.67 41.95 -14.61
C CYS A 383 -5.52 41.42 -13.17
N LYS A 384 -5.66 40.10 -12.96
CA LYS A 384 -5.48 39.49 -11.63
C LYS A 384 -4.08 39.75 -11.06
N ALA A 385 -3.08 39.94 -11.93
CA ALA A 385 -1.72 40.30 -11.53
C ALA A 385 -1.63 41.60 -10.73
N ASP A 386 -2.52 42.57 -10.97
CA ASP A 386 -2.56 43.83 -10.23
C ASP A 386 -3.09 43.67 -8.80
N LYS A 387 -3.70 42.52 -8.48
CA LYS A 387 -4.29 42.21 -7.18
C LYS A 387 -3.39 41.33 -6.31
N ILE A 388 -2.24 40.91 -6.83
CA ILE A 388 -1.27 40.13 -6.07
C ILE A 388 -0.41 41.08 -5.24
N ALA A 389 -0.61 41.06 -3.91
CA ALA A 389 0.14 41.91 -2.99
C ALA A 389 1.37 41.20 -2.40
N ASP A 390 1.37 39.87 -2.37
CA ASP A 390 2.40 39.07 -1.70
C ASP A 390 3.48 38.60 -2.70
N SER A 391 4.75 38.90 -2.40
CA SER A 391 5.90 38.44 -3.20
C SER A 391 6.28 36.98 -2.96
N ARG A 392 5.83 36.39 -1.83
CA ARG A 392 5.96 34.97 -1.50
C ARG A 392 4.60 34.30 -1.56
N ALA A 393 4.07 34.18 -2.77
CA ALA A 393 2.78 33.57 -3.01
C ALA A 393 2.84 32.52 -4.12
N ILE A 394 1.77 31.75 -4.23
CA ILE A 394 1.44 31.00 -5.45
C ILE A 394 0.07 31.45 -5.95
N PHE A 395 -0.18 31.24 -7.24
CA PHE A 395 -1.44 31.59 -7.87
C PHE A 395 -2.05 30.40 -8.61
N ILE A 396 -3.34 30.14 -8.39
CA ILE A 396 -4.08 29.03 -8.97
C ILE A 396 -5.27 29.57 -9.77
N ASP A 397 -5.28 29.25 -11.07
CA ASP A 397 -6.27 29.74 -12.04
C ASP A 397 -6.29 28.82 -13.28
N ASP A 398 -7.45 28.52 -13.82
CA ASP A 398 -7.59 27.74 -15.06
C ASP A 398 -7.12 28.53 -16.30
N SER A 399 -7.25 29.87 -16.27
CA SER A 399 -6.90 30.75 -17.37
C SER A 399 -5.39 30.88 -17.52
N PHE A 400 -4.86 30.33 -18.61
CA PHE A 400 -3.44 30.46 -18.94
C PHE A 400 -3.00 31.92 -19.12
N SER A 401 -3.86 32.79 -19.66
CA SER A 401 -3.50 34.21 -19.86
C SER A 401 -3.36 34.95 -18.54
N GLU A 402 -4.23 34.69 -17.55
CA GLU A 402 -4.12 35.26 -16.20
C GLU A 402 -2.87 34.70 -15.48
N ARG A 403 -2.65 33.38 -15.55
CA ARG A 403 -1.44 32.75 -15.00
C ARG A 403 -0.15 33.31 -15.60
N LEU A 404 -0.14 33.54 -16.92
CA LEU A 404 1.01 34.13 -17.61
C LEU A 404 1.26 35.57 -17.15
N ALA A 405 0.19 36.37 -17.02
CA ALA A 405 0.29 37.74 -16.56
C ALA A 405 0.78 37.82 -15.11
N VAL A 406 0.22 37.02 -14.20
CA VAL A 406 0.64 36.93 -12.80
C VAL A 406 2.10 36.47 -12.70
N GLY A 407 2.47 35.39 -13.40
CA GLY A 407 3.84 34.87 -13.39
C GLY A 407 4.87 35.89 -13.89
N ARG A 408 4.55 36.67 -14.93
CA ARG A 408 5.45 37.69 -15.49
C ARG A 408 5.54 38.96 -14.66
N ARG A 409 4.42 39.43 -14.11
CA ARG A 409 4.33 40.74 -13.46
C ARG A 409 4.60 40.67 -11.95
N ALA A 410 4.08 39.65 -11.28
CA ALA A 410 4.28 39.43 -9.84
C ALA A 410 5.49 38.51 -9.56
N GLY A 411 5.98 37.76 -10.55
CA GLY A 411 7.15 36.90 -10.40
C GLY A 411 6.91 35.66 -9.53
N ILE A 412 5.65 35.26 -9.34
CA ILE A 412 5.26 34.13 -8.48
C ILE A 412 4.92 32.86 -9.29
N PRO A 413 5.11 31.66 -8.73
CA PRO A 413 4.69 30.41 -9.36
C PRO A 413 3.17 30.36 -9.59
N THR A 414 2.77 29.86 -10.76
CA THR A 414 1.35 29.73 -11.13
C THR A 414 0.99 28.30 -11.54
N PHE A 415 -0.22 27.87 -11.22
CA PHE A 415 -0.69 26.50 -11.38
C PHE A 415 -2.10 26.47 -11.95
N ASP A 416 -2.38 25.54 -12.85
CA ASP A 416 -3.76 25.15 -13.14
C ASP A 416 -4.18 23.95 -12.28
N LEU A 417 -5.45 23.57 -12.41
CA LEU A 417 -6.06 22.51 -11.63
C LEU A 417 -5.37 21.14 -11.78
N SER A 418 -4.79 20.86 -12.95
CA SER A 418 -4.08 19.58 -13.19
C SER A 418 -2.74 19.50 -12.45
N MET A 419 -2.18 20.65 -12.06
CA MET A 419 -0.87 20.75 -11.42
C MET A 419 -0.96 20.69 -9.88
N ILE A 420 -2.17 20.75 -9.31
CA ILE A 420 -2.39 20.77 -7.86
C ILE A 420 -1.83 19.52 -7.17
N GLU A 421 -1.81 18.37 -7.86
CA GLU A 421 -1.21 17.13 -7.33
C GLU A 421 0.25 17.35 -6.86
N MET A 422 1.01 18.22 -7.53
CA MET A 422 2.38 18.54 -7.13
C MET A 422 2.46 19.24 -5.76
N LEU A 423 1.45 20.02 -5.41
CA LEU A 423 1.41 20.84 -4.19
C LEU A 423 0.87 20.08 -2.98
N MET A 424 0.31 18.88 -3.19
CA MET A 424 -0.24 18.03 -2.13
C MET A 424 0.90 17.34 -1.37
N ASP A 425 0.89 17.48 -0.04
CA ASP A 425 1.77 16.70 0.84
C ASP A 425 0.98 15.51 1.40
N ASP A 426 1.18 14.36 0.77
CA ASP A 426 0.54 13.09 1.14
C ASP A 426 1.35 12.28 2.17
N ARG A 427 2.44 12.85 2.71
CA ARG A 427 3.27 12.16 3.70
C ARG A 427 2.57 12.09 5.05
N ALA A 428 2.77 10.98 5.75
CA ALA A 428 2.33 10.80 7.13
C ALA A 428 3.47 10.35 8.06
#